data_AF-A0A1A8CXG9-F1
#
_entry.id   AF-A0A1A8CXG9-F1
#
_cell.length_a   1.000
_cell.length_b   1.000
_cell.length_c   1.000
_cell.angle_alpha   90.00
_cell.angle_beta   90.00
_cell.angle_gamma   90.00
#
_symmetry.space_group_name_H-M   'P 1'
#
loop_
_entity.id
_entity.type
_entity.pdbx_description
1 polymer ?
#
loop_
_entity_poly.entity_id
_entity_poly.type
_entity_poly.pdbx_seq_one_letter_code
_entity_poly.pdbx_strand_id
1 'polypeptide(L)'
;DFMLCKNLPVEHSVLRTLVHKLGTQNLWLRARGIFKRSLSSGYHPEVSAPPGTMALTVPCQLGEVELALSLEMFITVNAAAILPLPEDTTLSLSITLKRTQSSESEYISAGSRVLSAARIPQPKLMVHYTSVNSSQEQVFRLEVSSACRWLHHNHLWASEMWTH
;
A
#
# COMPACT_ATOMS: atom_id res chain seq x y z
N ASP A 1 9.58 7.18 -16.18
CA ASP A 1 10.56 7.84 -15.28
C ASP A 1 10.83 9.27 -15.71
N PHE A 2 11.47 9.49 -16.86
CA PHE A 2 11.77 10.83 -17.40
C PHE A 2 10.59 11.81 -17.37
N MET A 3 9.42 11.38 -17.84
CA MET A 3 8.22 12.23 -17.88
C MET A 3 7.78 12.70 -16.49
N LEU A 4 7.76 11.80 -15.49
CA LEU A 4 7.45 12.16 -14.11
C LEU A 4 8.50 13.14 -13.54
N CYS A 5 9.78 12.93 -13.82
CA CYS A 5 10.85 13.86 -13.39
C CYS A 5 10.73 15.25 -14.02
N LYS A 6 10.08 15.37 -15.17
CA LYS A 6 9.88 16.63 -15.88
C LYS A 6 8.48 17.22 -15.67
N ASN A 7 7.69 16.65 -14.75
CA ASN A 7 6.27 17.01 -14.52
C ASN A 7 5.44 16.97 -15.81
N LEU A 8 5.78 16.08 -16.74
CA LEU A 8 5.03 15.87 -17.97
C LEU A 8 3.86 14.91 -17.71
N PRO A 9 2.69 15.14 -18.34
CA PRO A 9 1.54 14.26 -18.19
C PRO A 9 1.85 12.86 -18.73
N VAL A 10 1.53 11.83 -17.95
CA VAL A 10 1.71 10.42 -18.30
C VAL A 10 0.35 9.73 -18.25
N GLU A 11 0.06 8.85 -19.19
CA GLU A 11 -1.16 8.04 -19.11
C GLU A 11 -1.12 7.11 -17.89
N HIS A 12 -2.21 7.07 -17.11
CA HIS A 12 -2.30 6.23 -15.91
C HIS A 12 -2.06 4.74 -16.22
N SER A 13 -2.53 4.25 -17.36
CA SER A 13 -2.35 2.86 -17.81
C SER A 13 -0.86 2.51 -18.00
N VAL A 14 -0.08 3.41 -18.61
CA VAL A 14 1.35 3.26 -18.85
C VAL A 14 2.11 3.24 -17.54
N LEU A 15 1.76 4.14 -16.61
CA LEU A 15 2.37 4.21 -15.29
C LEU A 15 2.13 2.92 -14.50
N ARG A 16 0.89 2.45 -14.44
CA ARG A 16 0.52 1.18 -13.78
C ARG A 16 1.30 0.00 -14.35
N THR A 17 1.36 -0.08 -15.69
CA THR A 17 2.10 -1.13 -16.39
C THR A 17 3.59 -1.09 -16.06
N LEU A 18 4.19 0.09 -15.97
CA LEU A 18 5.59 0.27 -15.61
C LEU A 18 5.86 -0.20 -14.16
N VAL A 19 5.06 0.26 -13.19
CA VAL A 19 5.22 -0.14 -11.78
C VAL A 19 5.07 -1.65 -11.64
N HIS A 20 4.06 -2.24 -12.28
CA HIS A 20 3.85 -3.68 -12.27
C HIS A 20 5.07 -4.44 -12.83
N LYS A 21 5.56 -4.06 -14.02
CA LYS A 21 6.73 -4.69 -14.64
C LYS A 21 7.97 -4.59 -13.74
N LEU A 22 8.24 -3.42 -13.17
CA LEU A 22 9.37 -3.23 -12.26
C LEU A 22 9.28 -4.15 -11.04
N GLY A 23 8.09 -4.28 -10.43
CA GLY A 23 7.88 -5.20 -9.30
C GLY A 23 8.10 -6.66 -9.68
N THR A 24 7.52 -7.12 -10.80
CA THR A 24 7.68 -8.51 -11.28
C THR A 24 9.11 -8.87 -11.68
N GLN A 25 9.90 -7.87 -12.09
CA GLN A 25 11.34 -8.02 -12.40
C GLN A 25 12.25 -7.81 -11.18
N ASN A 26 11.68 -7.72 -9.97
CA ASN A 26 12.39 -7.51 -8.71
C ASN A 26 13.18 -6.17 -8.64
N LEU A 27 12.79 -5.18 -9.44
CA LEU A 27 13.37 -3.83 -9.47
C LEU A 27 12.67 -2.90 -8.47
N TRP A 28 12.56 -3.33 -7.21
CA TRP A 28 11.74 -2.68 -6.18
C TRP A 28 12.13 -1.24 -5.87
N LEU A 29 13.43 -0.92 -5.81
CA LEU A 29 13.88 0.45 -5.56
C LEU A 29 13.33 1.43 -6.62
N ARG A 30 13.34 1.01 -7.89
CA ARG A 30 12.77 1.80 -8.99
C ARG A 30 11.25 1.84 -8.91
N ALA A 31 10.60 0.72 -8.62
CA ALA A 31 9.15 0.66 -8.45
C ALA A 31 8.67 1.63 -7.36
N ARG A 32 9.31 1.64 -6.19
CA ARG A 32 9.08 2.58 -5.09
C ARG A 32 9.24 4.03 -5.53
N GLY A 33 10.35 4.36 -6.17
CA GLY A 33 10.62 5.72 -6.63
C GLY A 33 9.59 6.24 -7.64
N ILE A 34 9.15 5.39 -8.57
CA ILE A 34 8.09 5.75 -9.54
C ILE A 34 6.74 5.91 -8.84
N PHE A 35 6.37 4.97 -7.98
CA PHE A 35 5.08 4.99 -7.27
C PHE A 35 4.96 6.17 -6.29
N LYS A 36 6.03 6.46 -5.54
CA LYS A 36 6.08 7.64 -4.67
C LYS A 36 5.87 8.93 -5.47
N ARG A 37 6.58 9.08 -6.59
CA ARG A 37 6.43 10.26 -7.44
C ARG A 37 5.05 10.36 -8.06
N SER A 38 4.45 9.24 -8.47
CA SER A 38 3.09 9.26 -9.00
C SER A 38 2.05 9.62 -7.94
N LEU A 39 2.23 9.19 -6.68
CA LEU A 39 1.41 9.64 -5.55
C LEU A 39 1.50 11.16 -5.37
N SER A 40 2.72 11.72 -5.29
CA SER A 40 2.94 13.16 -5.12
C SER A 40 2.40 14.00 -6.27
N SER A 41 2.39 13.46 -7.49
CA SER A 41 1.82 14.12 -8.68
C SER A 41 0.30 13.92 -8.84
N GLY A 42 -0.37 13.25 -7.89
CA GLY A 42 -1.84 13.11 -7.90
C GLY A 42 -2.39 12.01 -8.80
N TYR A 43 -1.57 11.04 -9.24
CA TYR A 43 -2.03 9.93 -10.10
C TYR A 43 -2.80 8.84 -9.33
N HIS A 44 -2.78 8.88 -8.00
CA HIS A 44 -3.49 7.93 -7.15
C HIS A 44 -4.28 8.67 -6.05
N PRO A 45 -5.26 9.52 -6.41
CA PRO A 45 -5.94 10.40 -5.46
C PRO A 45 -6.75 9.66 -4.39
N GLU A 46 -7.13 8.40 -4.67
CA GLU A 46 -7.89 7.55 -3.75
C GLU A 46 -7.00 6.77 -2.77
N VAL A 47 -5.68 6.77 -2.98
CA VAL A 47 -4.72 6.17 -2.04
C VAL A 47 -4.44 7.18 -0.95
N SER A 48 -4.82 6.84 0.29
CA SER A 48 -4.68 7.75 1.42
C SER A 48 -4.28 6.98 2.68
N ALA A 49 -3.21 7.44 3.33
CA ALA A 49 -2.76 6.96 4.62
C ALA A 49 -2.42 8.17 5.51
N PRO A 50 -3.41 8.87 6.07
CA PRO A 50 -3.15 10.05 6.87
C PRO A 50 -2.32 9.69 8.11
N PRO A 51 -1.23 10.43 8.41
CA PRO A 51 -0.39 10.15 9.58
C PRO A 51 -1.21 10.11 10.87
N GLY A 52 -0.94 9.11 11.72
CA GLY A 52 -1.58 8.95 13.04
C GLY A 52 -2.98 8.34 13.02
N THR A 53 -3.57 8.11 11.84
CA THR A 53 -4.92 7.48 11.76
C THR A 53 -4.88 5.96 11.79
N MET A 54 -3.71 5.34 11.61
CA MET A 54 -3.58 3.89 11.44
C MET A 54 -4.57 3.29 10.43
N ALA A 55 -4.96 4.08 9.43
CA ALA A 55 -5.91 3.69 8.39
C ALA A 55 -5.31 3.93 7.00
N LEU A 56 -5.41 2.92 6.14
CA LEU A 56 -5.08 2.98 4.71
C LEU A 56 -6.36 2.87 3.91
N THR A 57 -6.53 3.74 2.93
CA THR A 57 -7.56 3.63 1.90
C THR A 57 -6.90 3.38 0.56
N VAL A 58 -7.36 2.38 -0.18
CA VAL A 58 -6.87 2.04 -1.53
C VAL A 58 -8.02 1.73 -2.49
N PRO A 59 -7.95 2.14 -3.76
CA PRO A 59 -8.97 1.81 -4.75
C PRO A 59 -8.76 0.41 -5.34
N CYS A 60 -9.83 -0.28 -5.73
CA CYS A 60 -9.75 -1.68 -6.20
C CYS A 60 -9.03 -1.89 -7.54
N GLN A 61 -8.73 -0.83 -8.29
CA GLN A 61 -7.99 -0.93 -9.55
C GLN A 61 -6.46 -1.07 -9.35
N LEU A 62 -5.95 -0.91 -8.13
CA LEU A 62 -4.51 -1.10 -7.88
C LEU A 62 -4.09 -2.56 -8.10
N GLY A 63 -3.00 -2.76 -8.83
CA GLY A 63 -2.36 -4.07 -8.96
C GLY A 63 -1.69 -4.51 -7.67
N GLU A 64 -1.30 -5.79 -7.58
CA GLU A 64 -0.65 -6.34 -6.38
C GLU A 64 0.63 -5.62 -5.99
N VAL A 65 1.44 -5.20 -6.98
CA VAL A 65 2.67 -4.43 -6.74
C VAL A 65 2.35 -3.06 -6.13
N GLU A 66 1.38 -2.34 -6.69
CA GLU A 66 0.98 -1.03 -6.16
C GLU A 66 0.38 -1.15 -4.75
N LEU A 67 -0.39 -2.21 -4.50
CA LEU A 67 -0.92 -2.52 -3.18
C LEU A 67 0.21 -2.81 -2.18
N ALA A 68 1.21 -3.61 -2.56
CA ALA A 68 2.35 -3.89 -1.69
C ALA A 68 3.12 -2.61 -1.35
N LEU A 69 3.37 -1.75 -2.33
CA LEU A 69 4.00 -0.44 -2.12
C LEU A 69 3.16 0.47 -1.22
N SER A 70 1.83 0.42 -1.36
CA SER A 70 0.91 1.16 -0.49
C SER A 70 0.96 0.67 0.96
N LEU A 71 1.13 -0.63 1.19
CA LEU A 71 1.31 -1.20 2.52
C LEU A 71 2.65 -0.79 3.16
N GLU A 72 3.74 -0.80 2.39
CA GLU A 72 5.06 -0.33 2.87
C GLU A 72 5.02 1.14 3.28
N MET A 73 4.43 1.98 2.42
CA MET A 73 4.21 3.40 2.72
C MET A 73 3.37 3.56 3.99
N PHE A 74 2.25 2.85 4.06
CA PHE A 74 1.30 2.93 5.17
C PHE A 74 1.93 2.60 6.52
N ILE A 75 2.67 1.50 6.59
CA ILE A 75 3.37 1.07 7.82
C ILE A 75 4.42 2.10 8.21
N THR A 76 5.17 2.61 7.23
CA THR A 76 6.24 3.58 7.49
C THR A 76 5.70 4.91 8.02
N VAL A 77 4.62 5.43 7.43
CA VAL A 77 3.97 6.67 7.89
C VAL A 77 3.42 6.54 9.32
N ASN A 78 3.05 5.34 9.73
CA ASN A 78 2.56 5.06 11.09
C ASN A 78 3.66 4.49 12.02
N ALA A 79 4.94 4.50 11.62
CA ALA A 79 6.02 3.87 12.38
C ALA A 79 6.13 4.40 13.82
N ALA A 80 5.97 5.70 14.02
CA ALA A 80 6.03 6.33 15.34
C ALA A 80 4.93 5.83 16.30
N ALA A 81 3.80 5.37 15.77
CA ALA A 81 2.69 4.83 16.54
C ALA A 81 2.76 3.29 16.68
N ILE A 82 3.48 2.61 15.78
CA ILE A 82 3.64 1.15 15.77
C ILE A 82 4.80 0.71 16.69
N LEU A 83 5.98 1.33 16.54
CA LEU A 83 7.21 0.89 17.22
C LEU A 83 7.16 0.90 18.75
N PRO A 84 6.45 1.82 19.43
CA PRO A 84 6.33 1.78 20.89
C PRO A 84 5.41 0.67 21.42
N LEU A 85 4.64 -0.01 20.57
CA LEU A 85 3.67 -1.00 21.00
C LEU A 85 4.36 -2.33 21.37
N PRO A 86 3.86 -3.05 22.39
CA PRO A 86 4.41 -4.36 22.77
C PRO A 86 4.31 -5.38 21.63
N GLU A 87 5.27 -6.31 21.57
CA GLU A 87 5.27 -7.37 20.54
C GLU A 87 4.00 -8.25 20.59
N ASP A 88 3.45 -8.47 21.79
CA ASP A 88 2.25 -9.28 22.03
C ASP A 88 0.93 -8.49 21.83
N THR A 89 0.98 -7.31 21.21
CA THR A 89 -0.23 -6.51 21.01
C THR A 89 -1.20 -7.19 20.04
N THR A 90 -2.49 -7.16 20.37
CA THR A 90 -3.59 -7.62 19.51
C THR A 90 -4.17 -6.50 18.65
N LEU A 91 -3.56 -5.31 18.69
CA LEU A 91 -3.96 -4.17 17.89
C LEU A 91 -3.74 -4.43 16.40
N SER A 92 -4.55 -3.76 15.59
CA SER A 92 -4.49 -3.85 14.13
C SER A 92 -4.70 -2.49 13.49
N LEU A 93 -4.05 -2.30 12.35
CA LEU A 93 -4.28 -1.16 11.47
C LEU A 93 -5.41 -1.50 10.48
N SER A 94 -6.20 -0.51 10.09
CA SER A 94 -7.32 -0.69 9.17
C SER A 94 -6.89 -0.45 7.73
N ILE A 95 -7.37 -1.28 6.80
CA ILE A 95 -7.21 -1.09 5.36
C ILE A 95 -8.60 -1.15 4.74
N THR A 96 -9.01 -0.09 4.04
CA THR A 96 -10.30 0.00 3.34
C THR A 96 -10.07 -0.07 1.83
N LEU A 97 -10.67 -1.07 1.20
CA LEU A 97 -10.65 -1.27 -0.25
C LEU A 97 -11.88 -0.62 -0.88
N LYS A 98 -11.68 0.56 -1.46
CA LYS A 98 -12.75 1.34 -2.08
C LYS A 98 -13.23 0.72 -3.37
N ARG A 99 -14.56 0.76 -3.51
CA ARG A 99 -15.21 0.42 -4.77
C ARG A 99 -15.06 1.58 -5.73
N THR A 100 -14.83 1.25 -6.99
CA THR A 100 -14.74 2.22 -8.08
C THR A 100 -15.69 1.80 -9.20
N GLN A 101 -15.62 2.44 -10.37
CA GLN A 101 -16.48 2.11 -11.53
C GLN A 101 -16.16 0.75 -12.18
N SER A 102 -15.55 -0.17 -11.43
CA SER A 102 -15.22 -1.53 -11.85
C SER A 102 -16.40 -2.49 -11.68
N SER A 103 -16.31 -3.63 -12.37
CA SER A 103 -17.30 -4.71 -12.22
C SER A 103 -17.30 -5.28 -10.79
N GLU A 104 -18.42 -5.86 -10.37
CA GLU A 104 -18.51 -6.53 -9.07
C GLU A 104 -17.49 -7.68 -8.94
N SER A 105 -17.26 -8.44 -10.01
CA SER A 105 -16.23 -9.48 -10.05
C SER A 105 -14.81 -8.93 -9.87
N GLU A 106 -14.51 -7.77 -10.48
CA GLU A 106 -13.21 -7.12 -10.32
C GLU A 106 -13.03 -6.60 -8.89
N TYR A 107 -14.09 -6.07 -8.29
CA TYR A 107 -14.08 -5.61 -6.91
C TYR A 107 -13.85 -6.75 -5.91
N ILE A 108 -14.53 -7.88 -6.08
CA ILE A 108 -14.34 -9.07 -5.23
C ILE A 108 -12.91 -9.60 -5.39
N SER A 109 -12.42 -9.73 -6.63
CA SER A 109 -11.04 -10.21 -6.86
C SER A 109 -9.96 -9.24 -6.35
N ALA A 110 -10.25 -7.94 -6.26
CA ALA A 110 -9.36 -6.97 -5.62
C ALA A 110 -9.12 -7.28 -4.14
N GLY A 111 -10.11 -7.86 -3.44
CA GLY A 111 -9.92 -8.30 -2.06
C GLY A 111 -8.85 -9.38 -1.94
N SER A 112 -8.85 -10.37 -2.84
CA SER A 112 -7.79 -11.38 -2.91
C SER A 112 -6.42 -10.75 -3.23
N ARG A 113 -6.37 -9.75 -4.13
CA ARG A 113 -5.13 -9.03 -4.44
C ARG A 113 -4.52 -8.32 -3.22
N VAL A 114 -5.34 -7.77 -2.31
CA VAL A 114 -4.85 -7.16 -1.05
C VAL A 114 -4.13 -8.21 -0.20
N LEU A 115 -4.72 -9.41 -0.06
CA LEU A 115 -4.14 -10.50 0.72
C LEU A 115 -2.86 -11.05 0.09
N SER A 116 -2.82 -11.18 -1.25
CA SER A 116 -1.61 -11.55 -1.99
C SER A 116 -0.50 -10.51 -1.84
N ALA A 117 -0.84 -9.22 -1.98
CA ALA A 117 0.10 -8.12 -1.86
C ALA A 117 0.76 -8.03 -0.48
N ALA A 118 0.03 -8.36 0.59
CA ALA A 118 0.57 -8.41 1.95
C ALA A 118 1.71 -9.43 2.13
N ARG A 119 1.81 -10.42 1.24
CA ARG A 119 2.85 -11.46 1.27
C ARG A 119 4.11 -11.10 0.49
N ILE A 120 4.10 -9.97 -0.24
CA ILE A 120 5.23 -9.49 -1.04
C ILE A 120 6.32 -8.85 -0.16
N PRO A 121 6.00 -7.93 0.79
CA PRO A 121 7.00 -7.38 1.69
C PRO A 121 7.68 -8.47 2.52
N GLN A 122 8.95 -8.24 2.87
CA GLN A 122 9.73 -9.15 3.70
C GLN A 122 10.26 -8.42 4.93
N PRO A 123 10.00 -8.91 6.16
CA PRO A 123 9.08 -9.99 6.55
C PRO A 123 7.62 -9.83 6.07
N LYS A 124 6.89 -10.93 5.90
CA LYS A 124 5.50 -10.91 5.41
C LYS A 124 4.58 -10.20 6.38
N LEU A 125 3.60 -9.48 5.84
CA LEU A 125 2.55 -8.82 6.60
C LEU A 125 1.36 -9.76 6.82
N MET A 126 0.77 -9.69 8.02
CA MET A 126 -0.40 -10.48 8.39
C MET A 126 -1.65 -9.61 8.22
N VAL A 127 -2.34 -9.79 7.09
CA VAL A 127 -3.57 -9.07 6.75
C VAL A 127 -4.73 -10.03 6.70
N HIS A 128 -5.83 -9.67 7.36
CA HIS A 128 -7.06 -10.45 7.41
C HIS A 128 -8.24 -9.66 6.88
N TYR A 129 -9.07 -10.29 6.05
CA TYR A 129 -10.38 -9.74 5.72
C TYR A 129 -11.28 -9.75 6.97
N THR A 130 -12.07 -8.70 7.16
CA THR A 130 -12.93 -8.60 8.34
C THR A 130 -14.40 -8.50 7.99
N SER A 131 -14.77 -7.51 7.19
CA SER A 131 -16.16 -7.10 7.02
C SER A 131 -16.32 -6.18 5.82
N VAL A 132 -17.57 -5.85 5.53
CA VAL A 132 -17.94 -4.76 4.64
C VAL A 132 -18.49 -3.61 5.50
N ASN A 133 -18.05 -2.38 5.24
CA ASN A 133 -18.52 -1.20 5.98
C ASN A 133 -19.92 -0.74 5.48
N SER A 134 -20.48 0.30 6.11
CA SER A 134 -21.77 0.87 5.70
C SER A 134 -21.81 1.41 4.27
N SER A 135 -20.64 1.75 3.73
CA SER A 135 -20.45 2.20 2.34
C SER A 135 -20.28 1.05 1.34
N GLN A 136 -20.51 -0.20 1.75
CA GLN A 136 -20.30 -1.39 0.93
C GLN A 136 -18.83 -1.60 0.50
N GLU A 137 -17.88 -1.11 1.30
CA GLU A 137 -16.45 -1.28 1.06
C GLU A 137 -15.86 -2.39 1.95
N GLN A 138 -15.01 -3.25 1.38
CA GLN A 138 -14.29 -4.32 2.05
C GLN A 138 -13.22 -3.73 2.98
N VAL A 139 -13.21 -4.20 4.23
CA VAL A 139 -12.29 -3.77 5.28
C VAL A 139 -11.40 -4.93 5.70
N PHE A 140 -10.11 -4.66 5.79
CA PHE A 140 -9.08 -5.59 6.22
C PHE A 140 -8.36 -5.04 7.47
N ARG A 141 -7.79 -5.95 8.26
CA ARG A 141 -6.96 -5.64 9.43
C ARG A 141 -5.55 -6.14 9.21
N LEU A 142 -4.58 -5.25 9.35
CA LEU A 142 -3.15 -5.56 9.39
C LEU A 142 -2.71 -5.69 10.84
N GLU A 143 -2.18 -6.84 11.24
CA GLU A 143 -1.68 -7.03 12.61
C GLU A 143 -0.48 -6.13 12.87
N VAL A 144 -0.54 -5.37 13.97
CA VAL A 144 0.56 -4.48 14.38
C VAL A 144 1.85 -5.26 14.63
N SER A 145 1.78 -6.46 15.20
CA SER A 145 2.96 -7.32 15.44
C SER A 145 3.70 -7.66 14.14
N SER A 146 2.97 -7.92 13.04
CA SER A 146 3.58 -8.17 11.72
C SER A 146 4.17 -6.90 11.11
N ALA A 147 3.51 -5.75 11.27
CA ALA A 147 4.02 -4.46 10.81
C ALA A 147 5.27 -4.03 11.60
N CYS A 148 5.30 -4.30 12.90
CA CYS A 148 6.44 -4.03 13.78
C CYS A 148 7.67 -4.85 13.37
N ARG A 149 7.50 -6.17 13.14
CA ARG A 149 8.57 -7.02 12.59
C ARG A 149 9.08 -6.53 11.24
N TRP A 150 8.18 -6.06 10.37
CA TRP A 150 8.58 -5.48 9.10
C TRP A 150 9.40 -4.19 9.29
N LEU A 151 8.97 -3.29 10.18
CA LEU A 151 9.70 -2.07 10.50
C LEU A 151 11.07 -2.36 11.09
N HIS A 152 11.19 -3.26 12.07
CA HIS A 152 12.50 -3.62 12.63
C HIS A 152 13.50 -4.09 11.56
N HIS A 153 13.03 -4.73 10.50
CA HIS A 153 13.89 -5.18 9.41
C HIS A 153 14.17 -4.08 8.35
N ASN A 154 13.24 -3.16 8.13
CA ASN A 154 13.24 -2.27 6.97
C ASN A 154 13.30 -0.77 7.31
N HIS A 155 13.24 -0.39 8.58
CA HIS A 155 12.98 0.99 9.03
C HIS A 155 13.92 2.02 8.40
N LEU A 156 15.22 1.72 8.30
CA LEU A 156 16.23 2.66 7.79
C LEU A 156 15.92 3.13 6.35
N TRP A 157 15.82 2.18 5.41
CA TRP A 157 15.56 2.52 4.01
C TRP A 157 14.10 2.94 3.80
N ALA A 158 13.16 2.36 4.56
CA ALA A 158 11.75 2.67 4.43
C ALA A 158 11.47 4.12 4.83
N SER A 159 12.06 4.58 5.93
CA SER A 159 11.98 5.98 6.38
C SER A 159 12.48 6.93 5.29
N GLU A 160 13.67 6.68 4.75
CA GLU A 160 14.25 7.47 3.65
C GLU A 160 13.32 7.49 2.42
N MET A 161 12.72 6.34 2.10
CA MET A 161 11.84 6.22 0.94
C MET A 161 10.49 6.92 1.13
N TRP A 162 9.84 6.80 2.28
CA TRP A 162 8.42 7.14 2.41
C TRP A 162 8.11 8.38 3.25
N THR A 163 9.08 8.93 4.00
CA THR A 163 8.83 10.09 4.89
C THR A 163 9.26 11.44 4.31
N HIS A 164 9.97 11.44 3.18
CA HIS A 164 10.50 12.63 2.52
C HIS A 164 9.74 13.02 1.26
#